data_AF-A0A3C1Q570-F1
#
_entry.id   AF-A0A3C1Q570-F1
#
_cell.length_a   1.000
_cell.length_b   1.000
_cell.length_c   1.000
_cell.angle_alpha   90.00
_cell.angle_beta   90.00
_cell.angle_gamma   90.00
#
_symmetry.space_group_name_H-M   'P 1'
#
loop_
_entity.id
_entity.type
_entity.pdbx_description
1 polymer ?
#
loop_
_entity_poly.entity_id
_entity_poly.type
_entity_poly.pdbx_seq_one_letter_code
_entity_poly.pdbx_strand_id
1 'polypeptide(L)'
;MMQKRFIQVVVIGLLVGLLFSPLFGTKNVEARAQKIAYVITGTLGDKGFFDSGYAGLQKAKDDYDVSRIKSVESFNAVDWEPNLRNSAQAG
;
A
#
# COMPACT_ATOMS: atom_id res chain seq x y z
N MET A 1 56.21 1.87 21.28
CA MET A 1 54.91 2.09 21.97
C MET A 1 53.90 2.86 21.08
N MET A 2 54.36 3.83 20.27
CA MET A 2 53.53 4.66 19.39
C MET A 2 52.87 3.90 18.21
N GLN A 3 53.56 2.93 17.60
CA GLN A 3 53.01 2.15 16.48
C GLN A 3 51.87 1.19 16.86
N LYS A 4 51.90 0.61 18.06
CA LYS A 4 50.82 -0.27 18.55
C LYS A 4 49.52 0.52 18.81
N ARG A 5 49.65 1.75 19.32
CA ARG A 5 48.52 2.67 19.53
C ARG A 5 47.93 3.16 18.20
N PHE A 6 48.77 3.38 17.19
CA PHE A 6 48.32 3.76 15.85
C PHE A 6 47.52 2.64 15.17
N ILE A 7 48.00 1.39 15.21
CA ILE A 7 47.28 0.23 14.67
C ILE A 7 45.93 0.04 15.37
N GLN A 8 45.86 0.23 16.69
CA GLN A 8 44.60 0.13 17.43
C GLN A 8 43.58 1.18 16.99
N VAL A 9 44.00 2.42 16.74
CA VAL A 9 43.09 3.49 16.26
C VAL A 9 42.59 3.20 14.85
N VAL A 10 43.43 2.64 13.97
CA VAL A 10 43.03 2.25 12.61
C VAL A 10 42.02 1.10 12.65
N VAL A 11 42.23 0.08 13.48
CA VAL A 11 41.30 -1.06 13.61
C VAL A 11 39.96 -0.63 14.20
N ILE A 12 39.97 0.26 15.20
CA ILE A 12 38.74 0.83 15.79
C ILE A 12 38.01 1.70 14.76
N GLY A 13 38.73 2.54 14.01
CA GLY A 13 38.16 3.35 12.93
C GLY A 13 37.52 2.50 11.82
N LEU A 14 38.13 1.37 11.47
CA LEU A 14 37.59 0.44 10.48
C LEU A 14 36.34 -0.29 10.99
N LEU A 15 36.31 -0.70 12.26
CA LEU A 15 35.15 -1.34 12.90
C LEU A 15 33.97 -0.37 13.05
N VAL A 16 34.24 0.90 13.38
CA VAL A 16 33.19 1.93 13.46
C VAL A 16 32.70 2.31 12.05
N GLY A 17 33.58 2.31 11.05
CA GLY A 17 33.21 2.53 9.64
C GLY A 17 32.30 1.44 9.07
N LEU A 18 32.47 0.18 9.51
CA LEU A 18 31.58 -0.92 9.15
C LEU A 18 30.19 -0.78 9.77
N LEU A 19 30.08 -0.22 10.98
CA LEU A 19 28.80 0.05 11.65
C LEU A 19 28.01 1.24 11.04
N PHE A 20 28.67 2.11 10.27
CA PHE A 20 28.05 3.27 9.61
C PHE A 20 27.93 3.13 8.09
N SER A 21 28.16 1.92 7.56
CA SER A 21 27.93 1.66 6.14
C SER A 21 26.42 1.46 5.87
N PRO A 22 25.77 2.27 5.02
CA PRO A 22 24.41 1.99 4.57
C PRO A 22 24.49 0.88 3.51
N LEU A 23 24.83 -0.34 3.94
CA LEU A 23 25.01 -1.50 3.06
C LEU A 23 23.69 -2.09 2.54
N PHE A 24 22.56 -1.57 2.99
CA PHE A 24 21.24 -1.92 2.47
C PHE A 24 20.47 -0.63 2.20
N GLY A 25 20.74 -0.03 1.05
CA GLY A 25 19.72 0.78 0.39
C GLY A 25 18.55 -0.14 0.06
N THR A 26 17.65 -0.35 1.02
CA THR A 26 16.31 -0.82 0.72
C THR A 26 15.74 0.23 -0.22
N LYS A 27 15.69 -0.10 -1.52
CA LYS A 27 14.75 0.56 -2.41
C LYS A 27 13.38 0.23 -1.82
N ASN A 28 12.91 1.09 -0.92
CA ASN A 28 11.50 1.21 -0.64
C ASN A 28 10.90 1.61 -1.99
N VAL A 29 10.51 0.61 -2.78
CA VAL A 29 9.42 0.80 -3.71
C VAL A 29 8.30 1.23 -2.78
N GLU A 30 8.04 2.54 -2.68
CA GLU A 30 6.82 3.04 -2.06
C GLU A 30 5.71 2.28 -2.77
N ALA A 31 5.18 1.24 -2.11
CA ALA A 31 4.04 0.51 -2.59
C ALA A 31 2.96 1.58 -2.71
N ARG A 32 2.61 1.92 -3.95
CA ARG A 32 1.61 2.94 -4.18
C ARG A 32 0.33 2.38 -3.58
N ALA A 33 -0.09 2.96 -2.45
CA ALA A 33 -1.24 2.49 -1.70
C ALA A 33 -2.42 2.31 -2.66
N GLN A 34 -2.97 1.10 -2.69
CA GLN A 34 -3.95 0.69 -3.69
C GLN A 34 -5.26 1.46 -3.48
N LYS A 35 -6.01 1.65 -4.55
CA LYS A 35 -7.37 2.22 -4.50
C LYS A 35 -8.33 1.25 -5.14
N ILE A 36 -9.51 1.11 -4.55
CA ILE A 36 -10.53 0.19 -5.01
C ILE A 36 -11.81 0.97 -5.29
N ALA A 37 -12.42 0.71 -6.45
CA ALA A 37 -13.77 1.15 -6.77
C ALA A 37 -14.70 -0.07 -6.79
N TYR A 38 -15.78 -0.02 -6.01
CA TYR A 38 -16.80 -1.05 -5.93
C TYR A 38 -18.06 -0.58 -6.66
N VAL A 39 -18.20 -0.97 -7.93
CA VAL A 39 -19.30 -0.56 -8.80
C VAL A 39 -20.37 -1.65 -8.77
N ILE A 40 -21.57 -1.31 -8.28
CA ILE A 40 -22.67 -2.27 -8.07
C ILE A 40 -23.99 -1.79 -8.68
N THR A 41 -24.81 -2.75 -9.11
CA THR A 41 -26.11 -2.51 -9.76
C THR A 41 -27.28 -2.39 -8.75
N GLY A 42 -26.96 -1.96 -7.53
CA GLY A 42 -27.89 -1.82 -6.42
C GLY A 42 -27.31 -0.87 -5.40
N THR A 43 -27.63 -1.06 -4.12
CA THR A 43 -27.13 -0.22 -3.03
C THR A 43 -26.53 -1.03 -1.90
N LEU A 44 -25.63 -0.39 -1.15
CA LEU A 44 -25.28 -0.87 0.19
C LEU A 44 -26.48 -0.73 1.13
N GLY A 45 -26.50 -1.51 2.20
CA GLY A 45 -27.63 -1.67 3.10
C GLY A 45 -28.63 -2.75 2.67
N ASP A 46 -28.29 -3.57 1.66
CA ASP A 46 -29.11 -4.70 1.21
C ASP A 46 -29.15 -5.87 2.22
N LYS A 47 -28.34 -5.80 3.29
CA LYS A 47 -28.16 -6.83 4.33
C LYS A 47 -27.83 -8.20 3.75
N GLY A 48 -27.22 -8.22 2.56
CA GLY A 48 -27.09 -9.41 1.75
C GLY A 48 -25.85 -9.36 0.89
N PHE A 49 -26.05 -9.39 -0.41
CA PHE A 49 -24.99 -9.62 -1.38
C PHE A 49 -24.01 -8.45 -1.44
N PHE A 50 -24.49 -7.22 -1.59
CA PHE A 50 -23.63 -6.05 -1.73
C PHE A 50 -22.92 -5.68 -0.42
N ASP A 51 -23.62 -5.80 0.71
CA ASP A 51 -23.02 -5.61 2.03
C ASP A 51 -21.91 -6.65 2.32
N SER A 52 -22.11 -7.91 1.90
CA SER A 52 -21.08 -8.94 2.06
C SER A 52 -19.83 -8.66 1.22
N GLY A 53 -20.01 -8.18 -0.02
CA GLY A 53 -18.91 -7.77 -0.88
C GLY A 53 -18.14 -6.60 -0.28
N TYR A 54 -18.85 -5.57 0.21
CA TYR A 54 -18.22 -4.42 0.83
C TYR A 54 -17.48 -4.78 2.14
N ALA A 55 -18.03 -5.68 2.96
CA ALA A 55 -17.33 -6.18 4.14
C ALA A 55 -16.01 -6.88 3.79
N GLY A 56 -15.98 -7.66 2.70
CA GLY A 56 -14.75 -8.24 2.17
C GLY A 56 -13.72 -7.20 1.72
N LEU A 57 -14.17 -6.11 1.09
CA LEU A 57 -13.29 -5.00 0.73
C LEU A 57 -12.76 -4.26 1.96
N GLN A 58 -13.57 -4.08 3.01
CA GLN A 58 -13.08 -3.50 4.26
C GLN A 58 -12.01 -4.37 4.91
N LYS A 59 -12.19 -5.69 4.90
CA LYS A 59 -11.13 -6.60 5.34
C LYS A 59 -9.87 -6.46 4.48
N ALA A 60 -10.01 -6.37 3.16
CA ALA A 60 -8.89 -6.16 2.26
C ALA A 60 -8.17 -4.82 2.51
N LYS A 61 -8.85 -3.81 3.05
CA LYS A 61 -8.24 -2.55 3.45
C LYS A 61 -7.28 -2.68 4.63
N ASP A 62 -7.61 -3.58 5.53
CA ASP A 62 -6.79 -3.83 6.73
C ASP A 62 -5.65 -4.80 6.41
N ASP A 63 -5.91 -5.80 5.56
CA ASP A 63 -4.97 -6.86 5.21
C ASP A 63 -3.96 -6.43 4.12
N TYR A 64 -4.35 -5.49 3.26
CA TYR A 64 -3.53 -4.99 2.14
C TYR A 64 -3.52 -3.47 2.19
N ASP A 65 -2.39 -2.83 1.85
CA ASP A 65 -2.18 -1.37 1.91
C ASP A 65 -3.09 -0.60 0.91
N VAL A 66 -4.39 -0.61 1.17
CA VAL A 66 -5.43 0.05 0.38
C VAL A 66 -5.74 1.38 1.06
N SER A 67 -5.37 2.46 0.38
CA SER A 67 -5.62 3.82 0.86
C SER A 67 -7.10 4.18 0.88
N ARG A 68 -7.87 3.69 -0.10
CA ARG A 68 -9.25 4.12 -0.30
C ARG A 68 -10.11 3.07 -1.01
N ILE A 69 -11.35 2.94 -0.52
CA ILE A 69 -12.44 2.23 -1.18
C ILE A 69 -13.54 3.24 -1.49
N LYS A 70 -14.10 3.19 -2.70
CA LYS A 70 -15.24 4.00 -3.12
C LYS A 70 -16.35 3.11 -3.67
N SER A 71 -17.56 3.15 -3.11
CA SER A 71 -18.72 2.53 -3.72
C SER A 71 -19.34 3.45 -4.79
N VAL A 72 -19.85 2.84 -5.86
CA VAL A 72 -20.65 3.48 -6.90
C VAL A 72 -21.89 2.61 -7.10
N GLU A 73 -23.04 3.19 -6.81
CA GLU A 73 -24.31 2.47 -6.64
C GLU A 73 -25.31 3.00 -7.67
N SER A 74 -25.90 2.13 -8.49
CA SER A 74 -27.01 2.51 -9.36
C SER A 74 -27.91 1.33 -9.71
N PHE A 75 -29.21 1.54 -9.57
CA PHE A 75 -30.24 0.61 -10.07
C PHE A 75 -30.50 0.73 -11.57
N ASN A 76 -30.02 1.80 -12.21
CA ASN A 76 -30.38 2.11 -13.59
C ASN A 76 -29.32 1.58 -14.57
N ALA A 77 -29.75 0.74 -15.50
CA ALA A 77 -28.86 0.05 -16.43
C ALA A 77 -28.05 1.00 -17.32
N VAL A 78 -28.59 2.19 -17.61
CA VAL A 78 -27.89 3.22 -18.41
C VAL A 78 -26.64 3.76 -17.71
N ASP A 79 -26.54 3.63 -16.38
CA ASP A 79 -25.41 4.16 -15.62
C ASP A 79 -24.26 3.16 -15.47
N TRP A 80 -24.49 1.86 -15.72
CA TRP A 80 -23.53 0.81 -15.35
C TRP A 80 -22.22 0.91 -16.13
N GLU A 81 -22.31 1.00 -17.45
CA GLU A 81 -21.13 1.12 -18.31
C GLU A 81 -20.37 2.44 -18.05
N PRO A 82 -21.04 3.61 -17.98
CA PRO A 82 -20.37 4.85 -17.62
C PRO A 82 -19.72 4.80 -16.24
N ASN A 83 -20.38 4.25 -15.23
CA ASN A 83 -19.86 4.17 -13.86
C ASN A 83 -18.61 3.29 -13.78
N LEU A 84 -18.62 2.16 -14.47
CA LEU A 84 -17.46 1.27 -14.54
C LEU A 84 -16.28 1.95 -15.26
N ARG A 85 -16.54 2.56 -16.42
CA ARG A 85 -15.53 3.27 -17.21
C ARG A 85 -14.90 4.42 -16.42
N ASN A 86 -15.72 5.27 -15.81
CA ASN A 86 -15.27 6.41 -15.05
C ASN A 86 -14.46 5.98 -13.81
N SER A 87 -14.86 4.88 -13.16
CA SER A 87 -14.13 4.35 -12.01
C SER A 87 -12.76 3.81 -12.42
N ALA A 88 -12.66 3.11 -13.56
CA ALA A 88 -11.38 2.65 -14.09
C ALA A 88 -10.45 3.81 -14.47
N GLN A 89 -11.00 4.90 -14.99
CA GLN A 89 -10.22 6.10 -15.35
C GLN A 89 -9.74 6.92 -14.14
N ALA A 90 -10.41 6.81 -12.99
CA ALA A 90 -10.10 7.61 -11.80
C ALA A 90 -8.79 7.19 -11.08
N GLY A 91 -8.34 5.95 -11.28
CA GLY A 91 -7.15 5.36 -10.62
C GLY A 91 -7.20 5.44 -9.09
#